data_AF-A0A1C3NYY9-F1
#
_entry.id   AF-A0A1C3NYY9-F1
#
_cell.length_a   1.000
_cell.length_b   1.000
_cell.length_c   1.000
_cell.angle_alpha   90.00
_cell.angle_beta   90.00
_cell.angle_gamma   90.00
#
_symmetry.space_group_name_H-M   'P 1'
#
loop_
_entity.id
_entity.type
_entity.pdbx_description
1 polymer ?
#
loop_
_entity_poly.entity_id
_entity_poly.type
_entity_poly.pdbx_seq_one_letter_code
_entity_poly.pdbx_strand_id
1 'polypeptide(L)'
;MYSSSAQATDYDLLVLATGAEPRGLPAPGSDLAGVLTLRTLADARVLRKAVISRGRIAIIGGGYVGLEVAAVARANGVDVTVIEREDRVLARVASTRLSEILAAYHRDRGTKILTGAQVVGLSGDDGHVRGVLLGDGTQVPCDIALVGIGAVPRDGLAVAAGLACEQGILVDHRARTSDPSIFAIGDVTRRPLMGVDGLQRLESIPSAVEQARQATASIVGAAPASAEVPWFWSDQLDLKLKIAGVVSAPSGTVLRGDPASGRFALFHHVDGKITAVESANSPGEFMAGKKFIAGGERIDPTRLADPAVPLRDTVIK
;
A
#
# COMPACT_ATOMS: atom_id res chain seq x y z
N MET A 1 -10.71 12.29 27.68
CA MET A 1 -10.33 10.97 27.11
C MET A 1 -10.01 10.01 28.26
N TYR A 2 -10.45 8.75 28.22
CA TYR A 2 -10.10 7.76 29.25
C TYR A 2 -8.94 6.87 28.80
N SER A 3 -7.94 6.70 29.66
CA SER A 3 -6.86 5.72 29.47
C SER A 3 -7.29 4.31 29.89
N SER A 4 -6.47 3.29 29.60
CA SER A 4 -6.65 1.93 30.13
C SER A 4 -6.54 1.84 31.66
N SER A 5 -6.03 2.88 32.33
CA SER A 5 -6.06 3.03 33.79
C SER A 5 -7.28 3.80 34.30
N ALA A 6 -8.30 4.01 33.44
CA ALA A 6 -9.51 4.79 33.71
C ALA A 6 -9.26 6.26 34.15
N GLN A 7 -8.07 6.80 33.87
CA GLN A 7 -7.76 8.19 34.13
C GLN A 7 -8.37 9.07 33.02
N ALA A 8 -9.11 10.10 33.42
CA ALA A 8 -9.62 11.11 32.51
C ALA A 8 -8.56 12.19 32.26
N THR A 9 -8.35 12.52 30.99
CA THR A 9 -7.53 13.67 30.56
C THR A 9 -8.39 14.63 29.76
N ASP A 10 -8.43 15.88 30.21
CA ASP A 10 -9.07 17.01 29.51
C ASP A 10 -8.19 17.50 28.36
N TYR A 11 -8.81 18.08 27.34
CA TYR A 11 -8.12 18.63 26.18
C TYR A 11 -8.87 19.84 25.65
N ASP A 12 -8.15 20.84 25.14
CA ASP A 12 -8.72 21.91 24.32
C ASP A 12 -8.90 21.43 22.87
N LEU A 13 -7.91 20.70 22.36
CA LEU A 13 -7.89 20.11 21.03
C LEU A 13 -7.34 18.68 21.11
N LEU A 14 -7.92 17.78 20.31
CA LEU A 14 -7.53 16.38 20.24
C LEU A 14 -7.14 15.98 18.82
N VAL A 15 -6.08 15.19 18.66
CA VAL A 15 -5.70 14.57 17.37
C VAL A 15 -5.75 13.05 17.49
N LEU A 16 -6.61 12.42 16.67
CA LEU A 16 -6.71 10.97 16.54
C LEU A 16 -5.76 10.46 15.45
N ALA A 17 -4.63 9.89 15.87
CA ALA A 17 -3.60 9.31 14.99
C ALA A 17 -3.43 7.80 15.24
N THR A 18 -4.54 7.09 15.41
CA THR A 18 -4.57 5.66 15.82
C THR A 18 -4.12 4.70 14.72
N GLY A 19 -4.00 5.17 13.48
CA GLY A 19 -3.53 4.38 12.35
C GLY A 19 -4.46 3.23 11.98
N ALA A 20 -3.87 2.11 11.56
CA ALA A 20 -4.57 0.92 11.11
C ALA A 20 -3.93 -0.36 11.68
N GLU A 21 -4.64 -1.48 11.54
CA GLU A 21 -4.20 -2.80 11.94
C GLU A 21 -4.31 -3.81 10.80
N PRO A 22 -3.51 -4.90 10.82
CA PRO A 22 -3.66 -5.98 9.86
C PRO A 22 -5.07 -6.54 9.88
N ARG A 23 -5.64 -6.72 8.69
CA ARG A 23 -6.91 -7.43 8.56
C ARG A 23 -6.71 -8.90 8.91
N GLY A 24 -7.44 -9.38 9.91
CA GLY A 24 -7.45 -10.79 10.28
C GLY A 24 -7.93 -11.67 9.12
N LEU A 25 -7.38 -12.89 9.02
CA LEU A 25 -7.78 -13.87 8.02
C LEU A 25 -9.02 -14.62 8.53
N PRO A 26 -10.20 -14.48 7.89
CA PRO A 26 -11.42 -15.16 8.33
C PRO A 26 -11.46 -16.61 7.84
N ALA A 27 -10.50 -17.43 8.27
CA ALA A 27 -10.39 -18.84 7.89
C ALA A 27 -10.05 -19.72 9.11
N PRO A 28 -10.54 -20.97 9.17
CA PRO A 28 -10.15 -21.93 10.21
C PRO A 28 -8.63 -22.11 10.29
N GLY A 29 -8.09 -22.22 11.51
CA GLY A 29 -6.66 -22.38 11.75
C GLY A 29 -5.84 -21.09 11.65
N SER A 30 -6.49 -19.92 11.57
CA SER A 30 -5.82 -18.60 11.57
C SER A 30 -5.19 -18.22 12.92
N ASP A 31 -5.51 -18.96 13.97
CA ASP A 31 -4.99 -18.85 15.33
C ASP A 31 -3.82 -19.82 15.63
N LEU A 32 -3.45 -20.68 14.69
CA LEU A 32 -2.32 -21.60 14.84
C LEU A 32 -1.00 -20.85 15.06
N ALA A 33 -0.11 -21.44 15.85
CA ALA A 33 1.25 -20.91 16.00
C ALA A 33 1.97 -20.91 14.65
N GLY A 34 2.67 -19.81 14.35
CA GLY A 34 3.33 -19.60 13.05
C GLY A 34 2.44 -18.91 11.99
N VAL A 35 1.17 -18.63 12.30
CA VAL A 35 0.37 -17.67 11.54
C VAL A 35 0.68 -16.26 12.04
N LEU A 36 1.28 -15.44 11.18
CA LEU A 36 1.83 -14.14 11.53
C LEU A 36 1.14 -13.02 10.73
N THR A 37 1.24 -11.81 11.24
CA THR A 37 0.99 -10.56 10.50
C THR A 37 2.25 -9.70 10.58
N LEU A 38 2.27 -8.55 9.89
CA LEU A 38 3.38 -7.61 9.95
C LEU A 38 2.87 -6.16 9.97
N ARG A 39 2.90 -5.53 11.14
CA ARG A 39 2.60 -4.09 11.32
C ARG A 39 3.53 -3.40 12.30
N THR A 40 3.88 -4.08 13.39
CA THR A 40 4.66 -3.54 14.49
C THR A 40 6.11 -4.01 14.45
N LEU A 41 6.97 -3.34 15.23
CA LEU A 41 8.34 -3.80 15.43
C LEU A 41 8.40 -5.18 16.10
N ALA A 42 7.42 -5.51 16.95
CA ALA A 42 7.33 -6.83 17.56
C ALA A 42 7.08 -7.90 16.49
N ASP A 43 6.12 -7.66 15.59
CA ASP A 43 5.80 -8.55 14.47
C ASP A 43 7.03 -8.79 13.59
N ALA A 44 7.75 -7.71 13.24
CA ALA A 44 8.97 -7.79 12.45
C ALA A 44 10.06 -8.65 13.13
N ARG A 45 10.20 -8.55 14.45
CA ARG A 45 11.16 -9.38 15.22
C ARG A 45 10.75 -10.85 15.22
N VAL A 46 9.46 -11.16 15.32
CA VAL A 46 8.95 -12.53 15.24
C VAL A 46 9.17 -13.09 13.84
N LEU A 47 8.75 -12.36 12.80
CA LEU A 47 8.93 -12.76 11.40
C LEU A 47 10.40 -12.97 11.06
N ARG A 48 11.30 -12.09 11.51
CA ARG A 48 12.74 -12.22 11.29
C ARG A 48 13.29 -13.53 11.86
N LYS A 49 12.92 -13.90 13.09
CA LYS A 49 13.36 -15.17 13.70
C LYS A 49 12.89 -16.36 12.87
N ALA A 50 11.63 -16.32 12.43
CA ALA A 50 11.01 -17.38 11.64
C ALA A 50 11.65 -17.51 10.23
N VAL A 51 12.01 -16.39 9.59
CA VAL A 51 12.75 -16.38 8.31
C VAL A 51 14.17 -16.93 8.49
N ILE A 52 14.87 -16.58 9.57
CA ILE A 52 16.24 -17.04 9.84
C ILE A 52 16.30 -18.54 10.11
N SER A 53 15.26 -19.14 10.70
CA SER A 53 15.23 -20.60 10.93
C SER A 53 15.18 -21.44 9.65
N ARG A 54 15.09 -20.81 8.46
CA ARG A 54 15.09 -21.43 7.12
C ARG A 54 14.03 -22.53 6.98
N GLY A 55 12.85 -22.14 6.50
CA GLY A 55 11.73 -23.05 6.21
C GLY A 55 10.97 -22.65 4.95
N ARG A 56 9.70 -23.03 4.88
CA ARG A 56 8.76 -22.59 3.84
C ARG A 56 7.84 -21.52 4.40
N ILE A 57 7.69 -20.41 3.71
CA ILE A 57 6.73 -19.36 4.03
C ILE A 57 5.64 -19.28 2.96
N ALA A 58 4.39 -19.35 3.39
CA ALA A 58 3.24 -18.99 2.58
C ALA A 58 2.84 -17.54 2.93
N ILE A 59 2.75 -16.67 1.93
CA ILE A 59 2.30 -15.28 2.07
C ILE A 59 0.90 -15.17 1.48
N ILE A 60 -0.08 -14.91 2.33
CA ILE A 60 -1.50 -14.79 1.95
C ILE A 60 -1.78 -13.32 1.68
N GLY A 61 -1.85 -12.95 0.40
CA GLY A 61 -2.00 -11.59 -0.12
C GLY A 61 -0.78 -11.13 -0.92
N GLY A 62 -0.99 -10.83 -2.21
CA GLY A 62 -0.02 -10.30 -3.16
C GLY A 62 0.01 -8.77 -3.23
N GLY A 63 -0.18 -8.11 -2.08
CA GLY A 63 -0.01 -6.66 -1.93
C GLY A 63 1.47 -6.24 -1.84
N TYR A 64 1.75 -4.93 -1.76
CA TYR A 64 3.12 -4.41 -1.65
C TYR A 64 3.88 -5.04 -0.46
N VAL A 65 3.32 -5.01 0.74
CA VAL A 65 3.95 -5.61 1.94
C VAL A 65 4.23 -7.10 1.75
N GLY A 66 3.29 -7.85 1.16
CA GLY A 66 3.46 -9.28 0.89
C GLY A 66 4.63 -9.54 -0.07
N LEU A 67 4.74 -8.75 -1.14
CA LEU A 67 5.84 -8.85 -2.09
C LEU A 67 7.18 -8.37 -1.52
N GLU A 68 7.20 -7.35 -0.66
CA GLU A 68 8.42 -6.93 0.04
C GLU A 68 8.94 -8.02 0.97
N VAL A 69 8.05 -8.66 1.73
CA VAL A 69 8.44 -9.81 2.56
C VAL A 69 8.90 -10.98 1.69
N ALA A 70 8.22 -11.26 0.58
CA ALA A 70 8.65 -12.29 -0.36
C ALA A 70 10.08 -12.05 -0.85
N ALA A 71 10.40 -10.80 -1.24
CA ALA A 71 11.73 -10.39 -1.67
C ALA A 71 12.78 -10.64 -0.57
N VAL A 72 12.52 -10.19 0.65
CA VAL A 72 13.46 -10.34 1.79
C VAL A 72 13.63 -11.82 2.16
N ALA A 73 12.55 -12.60 2.20
CA ALA A 73 12.59 -14.02 2.53
C ALA A 73 13.37 -14.81 1.48
N ARG A 74 13.14 -14.55 0.18
CA ARG A 74 13.91 -15.15 -0.92
C ARG A 74 15.39 -14.81 -0.85
N ALA A 75 15.74 -13.55 -0.58
CA ALA A 75 17.14 -13.13 -0.41
C ALA A 75 17.86 -13.86 0.75
N ASN A 76 17.11 -14.37 1.73
CA ASN A 76 17.63 -15.17 2.84
C ASN A 76 17.57 -16.71 2.57
N GLY A 77 17.16 -17.12 1.37
CA GLY A 77 17.13 -18.53 0.95
C GLY A 77 15.92 -19.32 1.45
N VAL A 78 14.83 -18.66 1.83
CA VAL A 78 13.56 -19.30 2.25
C VAL A 78 12.75 -19.71 1.01
N ASP A 79 12.06 -20.86 1.03
CA ASP A 79 11.08 -21.21 -0.02
C ASP A 79 9.79 -20.39 0.19
N VAL A 80 9.42 -19.59 -0.80
CA VAL A 80 8.34 -18.60 -0.68
C VAL A 80 7.24 -18.93 -1.69
N THR A 81 6.02 -19.04 -1.19
CA THR A 81 4.81 -19.05 -2.02
C THR A 81 3.93 -17.86 -1.66
N VAL A 82 3.65 -16.98 -2.62
CA VAL A 82 2.64 -15.92 -2.51
C VAL A 82 1.32 -16.44 -3.07
N ILE A 83 0.25 -16.27 -2.31
CA ILE A 83 -1.11 -16.69 -2.65
C ILE A 83 -1.96 -15.44 -2.74
N GLU A 84 -2.47 -15.12 -3.91
CA GLU A 84 -3.32 -13.97 -4.19
C GLU A 84 -4.69 -14.44 -4.68
N ARG A 85 -5.75 -13.87 -4.09
CA ARG A 85 -7.13 -14.18 -4.42
C ARG A 85 -7.48 -13.63 -5.80
N GLU A 86 -7.02 -12.44 -6.11
CA GLU A 86 -7.24 -11.79 -7.40
C GLU A 86 -6.42 -12.46 -8.51
N ASP A 87 -6.77 -12.21 -9.77
CA ASP A 87 -6.12 -12.79 -10.95
C ASP A 87 -4.67 -12.33 -11.16
N ARG A 88 -4.28 -11.22 -10.52
CA ARG A 88 -2.93 -10.66 -10.50
C ARG A 88 -2.55 -10.12 -9.12
N VAL A 89 -1.25 -10.10 -8.85
CA VAL A 89 -0.70 -9.36 -7.70
C VAL A 89 -1.00 -7.87 -7.83
N LEU A 90 -1.07 -7.16 -6.70
CA LEU A 90 -1.33 -5.71 -6.66
C LEU A 90 -2.62 -5.25 -7.36
N ALA A 91 -3.59 -6.15 -7.57
CA ALA A 91 -4.80 -5.90 -8.35
C ALA A 91 -5.52 -4.58 -8.04
N ARG A 92 -5.58 -4.23 -6.75
CA ARG A 92 -6.31 -3.06 -6.23
C ARG A 92 -5.53 -1.75 -6.26
N VAL A 93 -4.21 -1.79 -6.44
CA VAL A 93 -3.31 -0.66 -6.12
C VAL A 93 -2.30 -0.33 -7.22
N ALA A 94 -2.14 -1.21 -8.20
CA ALA A 94 -1.22 -1.03 -9.31
C ALA A 94 -1.91 -1.29 -10.65
N SER A 95 -1.32 -0.77 -11.72
CA SER A 95 -1.74 -1.11 -13.07
C SER A 95 -1.50 -2.58 -13.39
N THR A 96 -2.27 -3.11 -14.34
CA THR A 96 -2.07 -4.48 -14.85
C THR A 96 -0.63 -4.67 -15.34
N ARG A 97 -0.07 -3.68 -16.05
CA ARG A 97 1.27 -3.76 -16.59
C ARG A 97 2.35 -3.82 -15.51
N LEU A 98 2.24 -3.01 -14.45
CA LEU A 98 3.18 -3.11 -13.32
C LEU A 98 3.07 -4.48 -12.63
N SER A 99 1.83 -4.98 -12.47
CA SER A 99 1.57 -6.26 -11.83
C SER A 99 2.23 -7.43 -12.58
N GLU A 100 2.14 -7.44 -13.92
CA GLU A 100 2.81 -8.42 -14.78
C GLU A 100 4.33 -8.36 -14.62
N ILE A 101 4.91 -7.16 -14.69
CA ILE A 101 6.36 -6.94 -14.55
C ILE A 101 6.84 -7.47 -13.19
N LEU A 102 6.19 -7.09 -12.11
CA LEU A 102 6.60 -7.49 -10.76
C LEU A 102 6.39 -8.99 -10.52
N ALA A 103 5.30 -9.58 -11.00
CA ALA A 103 5.08 -11.02 -10.88
C ALA A 103 6.17 -11.82 -11.61
N ALA A 104 6.53 -11.44 -12.84
CA ALA A 104 7.63 -12.06 -13.57
C ALA A 104 8.96 -11.89 -12.81
N TYR A 105 9.24 -10.68 -12.35
CA TYR A 105 10.48 -10.35 -11.65
C TYR A 105 10.71 -11.15 -10.36
N HIS A 106 9.63 -11.40 -9.61
CA HIS A 106 9.63 -12.27 -8.43
C HIS A 106 9.77 -13.76 -8.78
N ARG A 107 9.07 -14.23 -9.83
CA ARG A 107 9.17 -15.62 -10.29
C ARG A 107 10.57 -15.96 -10.77
N ASP A 108 11.22 -15.06 -11.50
CA ASP A 108 12.61 -15.24 -11.97
C ASP A 108 13.61 -15.39 -10.82
N ARG A 109 13.25 -14.94 -9.61
CA ARG A 109 14.05 -15.09 -8.37
C ARG A 109 13.54 -16.21 -7.45
N GLY A 110 12.68 -17.06 -7.99
CA GLY A 110 12.22 -18.29 -7.36
C GLY A 110 11.08 -18.13 -6.36
N THR A 111 10.40 -16.97 -6.33
CA THR A 111 9.12 -16.86 -5.63
C THR A 111 8.04 -17.58 -6.42
N LYS A 112 7.34 -18.53 -5.79
CA LYS A 112 6.13 -19.13 -6.39
C LYS A 112 4.97 -18.15 -6.17
N ILE A 113 4.22 -17.82 -7.23
CA ILE A 113 3.07 -16.90 -7.14
C ILE A 113 1.85 -17.59 -7.72
N LEU A 114 0.87 -17.85 -6.86
CA LEU A 114 -0.44 -18.42 -7.17
C LEU A 114 -1.47 -17.30 -7.14
N THR A 115 -2.00 -16.90 -8.30
CA THR A 115 -3.10 -15.95 -8.43
C THR A 115 -4.42 -16.69 -8.67
N GLY A 116 -5.56 -16.02 -8.47
CA GLY A 116 -6.87 -16.65 -8.54
C GLY A 116 -7.09 -17.72 -7.46
N ALA A 117 -6.28 -17.70 -6.40
CA ALA A 117 -6.21 -18.75 -5.40
C ALA A 117 -6.92 -18.32 -4.11
N GLN A 118 -8.07 -18.92 -3.83
CA GLN A 118 -8.82 -18.65 -2.60
C GLN A 118 -8.30 -19.51 -1.45
N VAL A 119 -7.85 -18.88 -0.36
CA VAL A 119 -7.56 -19.56 0.90
C VAL A 119 -8.86 -19.87 1.64
N VAL A 120 -9.05 -21.13 2.02
CA VAL A 120 -10.24 -21.62 2.75
C VAL A 120 -9.94 -22.09 4.17
N GLY A 121 -8.66 -22.26 4.52
CA GLY A 121 -8.25 -22.69 5.85
C GLY A 121 -6.74 -22.83 5.98
N LEU A 122 -6.29 -23.12 7.18
CA LEU A 122 -4.92 -23.52 7.48
C LEU A 122 -4.95 -24.87 8.19
N SER A 123 -3.99 -25.70 7.81
CA SER A 123 -3.72 -27.00 8.42
C SER A 123 -2.58 -26.86 9.41
N GLY A 124 -2.64 -27.61 10.50
CA GLY A 124 -1.60 -27.61 11.52
C GLY A 124 -1.40 -28.97 12.17
N ASP A 125 -0.26 -29.10 12.83
CA ASP A 125 0.16 -30.27 13.60
C ASP A 125 0.74 -29.76 14.93
N ASP A 126 0.40 -30.40 16.05
CA ASP A 126 0.74 -29.95 17.41
C ASP A 126 0.51 -28.43 17.64
N GLY A 127 -0.60 -27.91 17.12
CA GLY A 127 -0.98 -26.49 17.23
C GLY A 127 -0.16 -25.51 16.38
N HIS A 128 0.74 -26.00 15.52
CA HIS A 128 1.57 -25.18 14.63
C HIS A 128 1.13 -25.33 13.18
N VAL A 129 1.20 -24.24 12.41
CA VAL A 129 0.85 -24.25 10.98
C VAL A 129 1.78 -25.17 10.18
N ARG A 130 1.20 -25.95 9.27
CA ARG A 130 1.89 -26.87 8.36
C ARG A 130 1.53 -26.66 6.89
N GLY A 131 0.46 -25.91 6.61
CA GLY A 131 0.08 -25.59 5.25
C GLY A 131 -1.17 -24.74 5.14
N VAL A 132 -1.31 -24.09 3.99
CA VAL A 132 -2.49 -23.30 3.60
C VAL A 132 -3.37 -24.14 2.68
N LEU A 133 -4.66 -24.22 2.99
CA LEU A 133 -5.66 -24.96 2.21
C LEU A 133 -6.34 -24.01 1.22
N LEU A 134 -6.35 -24.40 -0.05
CA LEU A 134 -6.98 -23.65 -1.13
C LEU A 134 -8.35 -24.23 -1.50
N GLY A 135 -9.20 -23.40 -2.09
CA GLY A 135 -10.58 -23.78 -2.46
C GLY A 135 -10.69 -24.87 -3.53
N ASP A 136 -9.61 -25.13 -4.28
CA ASP A 136 -9.53 -26.22 -5.26
C ASP A 136 -9.07 -27.56 -4.65
N GLY A 137 -8.85 -27.60 -3.33
CA GLY A 137 -8.33 -28.77 -2.60
C GLY A 137 -6.80 -28.84 -2.53
N THR A 138 -6.08 -27.92 -3.18
CA THR A 138 -4.62 -27.85 -3.09
C THR A 138 -4.20 -27.46 -1.68
N GLN A 139 -3.19 -28.14 -1.15
CA GLN A 139 -2.50 -27.73 0.07
C GLN A 139 -1.12 -27.17 -0.28
N VAL A 140 -0.84 -25.94 0.15
CA VAL A 140 0.47 -25.28 0.03
C VAL A 140 1.24 -25.52 1.33
N PRO A 141 2.26 -26.39 1.36
CA PRO A 141 3.01 -26.68 2.59
C PRO A 141 3.80 -25.46 3.06
N CYS A 142 3.72 -25.14 4.34
CA CYS A 142 4.45 -24.02 4.93
C CYS A 142 4.71 -24.26 6.41
N ASP A 143 5.79 -23.71 6.93
CA ASP A 143 6.11 -23.73 8.36
C ASP A 143 5.73 -22.38 9.01
N ILE A 144 5.48 -21.36 8.19
CA ILE A 144 5.04 -20.02 8.55
C ILE A 144 4.00 -19.57 7.52
N ALA A 145 2.89 -19.00 7.98
CA ALA A 145 1.94 -18.31 7.13
C ALA A 145 1.91 -16.83 7.49
N LEU A 146 2.27 -15.94 6.55
CA LEU A 146 2.14 -14.49 6.73
C LEU A 146 0.83 -14.01 6.10
N VAL A 147 -0.04 -13.43 6.92
CA VAL A 147 -1.29 -12.81 6.47
C VAL A 147 -1.05 -11.34 6.13
N GLY A 148 -1.22 -10.99 4.86
CA GLY A 148 -1.00 -9.65 4.29
C GLY A 148 -2.15 -9.20 3.39
N ILE A 149 -3.40 -9.41 3.82
CA ILE A 149 -4.62 -9.17 3.01
C ILE A 149 -5.18 -7.73 3.10
N GLY A 150 -4.37 -6.79 3.58
CA GLY A 150 -4.72 -5.38 3.77
C GLY A 150 -4.93 -5.00 5.23
N ALA A 151 -5.33 -3.75 5.46
CA ALA A 151 -5.51 -3.19 6.79
C ALA A 151 -6.96 -2.77 7.08
N VAL A 152 -7.24 -2.54 8.36
CA VAL A 152 -8.48 -1.99 8.91
C VAL A 152 -8.12 -0.74 9.74
N PRO A 153 -8.74 0.42 9.52
CA PRO A 153 -8.46 1.60 10.33
C PRO A 153 -8.89 1.40 11.78
N ARG A 154 -8.11 1.93 12.73
CA ARG A 154 -8.43 1.89 14.17
C ARG A 154 -9.36 3.04 14.55
N ASP A 155 -10.55 3.09 13.94
CA ASP A 155 -11.54 4.17 14.10
C ASP A 155 -12.52 3.95 15.27
N GLY A 156 -12.43 2.83 15.99
CA GLY A 156 -13.37 2.48 17.07
C GLY A 156 -13.52 3.55 18.16
N LEU A 157 -12.45 4.28 18.51
CA LEU A 157 -12.54 5.39 19.46
C LEU A 157 -13.41 6.55 18.92
N ALA A 158 -13.27 6.87 17.64
CA ALA A 158 -14.04 7.92 16.99
C ALA A 158 -15.51 7.53 16.84
N VAL A 159 -15.78 6.28 16.46
CA VAL A 159 -17.15 5.72 16.40
C VAL A 159 -17.82 5.80 17.77
N ALA A 160 -17.14 5.35 18.82
CA ALA A 160 -17.67 5.42 20.19
C ALA A 160 -17.90 6.85 20.67
N ALA A 161 -17.12 7.81 20.17
CA ALA A 161 -17.27 9.24 20.44
C ALA A 161 -18.35 9.92 19.57
N GLY A 162 -19.04 9.20 18.67
CA GLY A 162 -20.08 9.75 17.81
C GLY A 162 -19.55 10.56 16.62
N LEU A 163 -18.27 10.43 16.27
CA LEU A 163 -17.70 11.07 15.08
C LEU A 163 -18.13 10.37 13.79
N ALA A 164 -18.25 11.14 12.72
CA ALA A 164 -18.56 10.60 11.40
C ALA A 164 -17.43 9.68 10.91
N CYS A 165 -17.74 8.40 10.67
CA CYS A 165 -16.80 7.39 10.23
C CYS A 165 -17.41 6.54 9.10
N GLU A 166 -16.59 6.16 8.10
CA GLU A 166 -16.95 5.25 7.01
C GLU A 166 -15.72 4.43 6.61
N GLN A 167 -15.45 3.34 7.36
CA GLN A 167 -14.18 2.60 7.28
C GLN A 167 -12.97 3.54 7.39
N GLY A 168 -12.94 4.29 8.49
CA GLY A 168 -12.02 5.39 8.74
C GLY A 168 -12.76 6.66 9.16
N ILE A 169 -12.07 7.53 9.90
CA ILE A 169 -12.58 8.80 10.40
C ILE A 169 -12.69 9.78 9.24
N LEU A 170 -13.88 10.32 8.99
CA LEU A 170 -14.09 11.29 7.93
C LEU A 170 -13.44 12.62 8.34
N VAL A 171 -12.59 13.16 7.47
CA VAL A 171 -11.96 14.47 7.68
C VAL A 171 -12.01 15.34 6.44
N ASP A 172 -12.02 16.66 6.64
CA ASP A 172 -11.91 17.64 5.58
C ASP A 172 -10.46 17.82 5.09
N HIS A 173 -10.23 18.75 4.14
CA HIS A 173 -8.90 19.11 3.62
C HIS A 173 -7.96 19.74 4.66
N ARG A 174 -8.45 19.99 5.87
CA ARG A 174 -7.75 20.58 7.02
C ARG A 174 -7.55 19.57 8.16
N ALA A 175 -7.85 18.29 7.89
CA ALA A 175 -7.79 17.19 8.85
C ALA A 175 -8.77 17.31 10.03
N ARG A 176 -9.83 18.13 9.91
CA ARG A 176 -10.87 18.30 10.93
C ARG A 176 -11.93 17.21 10.81
N THR A 177 -12.37 16.70 11.96
CA THR A 177 -13.48 15.73 12.02
C THR A 177 -14.83 16.44 12.05
N SER A 178 -15.92 15.69 12.29
CA SER A 178 -17.25 16.27 12.54
C SER A 178 -17.35 17.07 13.85
N ASP A 179 -16.41 16.88 14.78
CA ASP A 179 -16.26 17.73 15.97
C ASP A 179 -15.15 18.77 15.71
N PRO A 180 -15.41 20.08 15.89
CA PRO A 180 -14.44 21.14 15.60
C PRO A 180 -13.21 21.12 16.52
N SER A 181 -13.28 20.46 17.67
CA SER A 181 -12.17 20.33 18.63
C SER A 181 -11.34 19.07 18.39
N ILE A 182 -11.74 18.22 17.44
CA ILE A 182 -11.09 16.93 17.15
C ILE A 182 -10.62 16.88 15.70
N PHE A 183 -9.35 16.55 15.54
CA PHE A 183 -8.68 16.27 14.28
C PHE A 183 -8.37 14.78 14.16
N ALA A 184 -8.17 14.27 12.95
CA ALA A 184 -7.63 12.93 12.74
C ALA A 184 -6.62 12.92 11.59
N ILE A 185 -5.56 12.11 11.71
CA ILE A 185 -4.47 12.03 10.72
C ILE A 185 -3.97 10.60 10.48
N GLY A 186 -3.41 10.36 9.31
CA GLY A 186 -2.76 9.09 8.93
C GLY A 186 -3.75 8.03 8.46
N ASP A 187 -3.34 6.75 8.55
CA ASP A 187 -4.06 5.59 7.97
C ASP A 187 -5.51 5.42 8.46
N VAL A 188 -5.87 6.04 9.60
CA VAL A 188 -7.22 5.98 10.17
C VAL A 188 -8.21 6.87 9.42
N THR A 189 -7.74 7.80 8.59
CA THR A 189 -8.59 8.84 8.00
C THR A 189 -9.13 8.46 6.63
N ARG A 190 -10.32 8.97 6.31
CA ARG A 190 -10.87 8.99 4.96
C ARG A 190 -11.14 10.46 4.59
N ARG A 191 -10.45 10.95 3.55
CA ARG A 191 -10.29 12.39 3.26
C ARG A 191 -10.39 12.70 1.77
N PRO A 192 -10.68 13.96 1.39
CA PRO A 192 -10.54 14.39 0.00
C PRO A 192 -9.06 14.38 -0.42
N LEU A 193 -8.79 14.03 -1.68
CA LEU A 193 -7.46 14.10 -2.28
C LEU A 193 -7.48 14.99 -3.52
N MET A 194 -6.35 15.64 -3.78
CA MET A 194 -6.18 16.43 -5.00
C MET A 194 -6.35 15.53 -6.24
N GLY A 195 -7.27 15.92 -7.13
CA GLY A 195 -7.47 15.27 -8.42
C GLY A 195 -8.11 13.88 -8.36
N VAL A 196 -8.74 13.52 -7.23
CA VAL A 196 -9.44 12.24 -7.06
C VAL A 196 -10.85 12.52 -6.56
N ASP A 197 -11.84 11.91 -7.23
CA ASP A 197 -13.23 12.04 -6.82
C ASP A 197 -13.52 11.24 -5.53
N GLY A 198 -14.39 11.81 -4.71
CA GLY A 198 -14.81 11.22 -3.44
C GLY A 198 -13.74 11.24 -2.35
N LEU A 199 -14.06 10.56 -1.24
CA LEU A 199 -13.14 10.44 -0.12
C LEU A 199 -12.33 9.15 -0.23
N GLN A 200 -11.04 9.27 0.07
CA GLN A 200 -10.06 8.22 -0.09
C GLN A 200 -9.33 7.96 1.22
N ARG A 201 -8.85 6.74 1.39
CA ARG A 201 -8.00 6.33 2.50
C ARG A 201 -6.66 5.88 1.95
N LEU A 202 -5.59 6.59 2.32
CA LEU A 202 -4.24 6.32 1.83
C LEU A 202 -3.33 5.91 2.99
N GLU A 203 -2.81 4.69 2.89
CA GLU A 203 -1.91 4.06 3.85
C GLU A 203 -0.44 4.29 3.44
N SER A 204 0.02 5.54 3.51
CA SER A 204 1.40 5.89 3.14
C SER A 204 2.05 6.90 4.07
N ILE A 205 3.37 6.80 4.20
CA ILE A 205 4.17 7.76 4.99
C ILE A 205 3.97 9.19 4.47
N PRO A 206 4.05 9.48 3.15
CA PRO A 206 3.81 10.84 2.66
C PRO A 206 2.40 11.36 2.97
N SER A 207 1.37 10.51 2.85
CA SER A 207 -0.01 10.88 3.21
C SER A 207 -0.14 11.26 4.69
N ALA A 208 0.48 10.50 5.60
CA ALA A 208 0.46 10.82 7.02
C ALA A 208 1.19 12.14 7.33
N VAL A 209 2.32 12.40 6.66
CA VAL A 209 3.09 13.65 6.82
C VAL A 209 2.32 14.86 6.27
N GLU A 210 1.65 14.73 5.12
CA GLU A 210 0.79 15.78 4.56
C GLU A 210 -0.34 16.14 5.53
N GLN A 211 -1.04 15.14 6.06
CA GLN A 211 -2.12 15.34 7.03
C GLN A 211 -1.65 15.95 8.34
N ALA A 212 -0.48 15.57 8.83
CA ALA A 212 0.13 16.19 10.01
C ALA A 212 0.38 17.69 9.79
N ARG A 213 0.82 18.09 8.59
CA ARG A 213 0.98 19.52 8.23
C ARG A 213 -0.37 20.24 8.16
N GLN A 214 -1.40 19.61 7.59
CA GLN A 214 -2.76 20.17 7.52
C GLN A 214 -3.37 20.39 8.90
N ALA A 215 -3.28 19.40 9.79
CA ALA A 215 -3.75 19.50 11.16
C ALA A 215 -2.98 20.59 11.92
N THR A 216 -1.64 20.58 11.83
CA THR A 216 -0.80 21.59 12.51
C THR A 216 -1.15 23.01 12.06
N ALA A 217 -1.25 23.25 10.74
CA ALA A 217 -1.62 24.57 10.21
C ALA A 217 -2.98 25.03 10.74
N SER A 218 -3.94 24.12 10.83
CA SER A 218 -5.29 24.41 11.32
C SER A 218 -5.33 24.68 12.83
N ILE A 219 -4.54 23.95 13.61
CA ILE A 219 -4.43 24.10 15.06
C ILE A 219 -3.80 25.45 15.43
N VAL A 220 -2.73 25.85 14.73
CA VAL A 220 -2.00 27.09 15.03
C VAL A 220 -2.52 28.34 14.30
N GLY A 221 -3.60 28.20 13.51
CA GLY A 221 -4.18 29.30 12.74
C GLY A 221 -3.31 29.81 11.58
N ALA A 222 -2.43 28.98 11.03
CA ALA A 222 -1.58 29.32 9.89
C ALA A 222 -2.31 29.17 8.55
N ALA A 223 -1.67 29.60 7.46
CA ALA A 223 -2.14 29.35 6.11
C ALA A 223 -2.25 27.83 5.84
N PRO A 224 -3.29 27.37 5.11
CA PRO A 224 -3.45 25.96 4.79
C PRO A 224 -2.23 25.38 4.07
N ALA A 225 -1.83 24.17 4.44
CA ALA A 225 -0.79 23.44 3.73
C ALA A 225 -1.25 23.10 2.31
N SER A 226 -0.35 23.26 1.33
CA SER A 226 -0.62 22.88 -0.05
C SER A 226 -0.90 21.38 -0.15
N ALA A 227 -1.94 21.02 -0.90
CA ALA A 227 -2.21 19.62 -1.22
C ALA A 227 -1.04 19.05 -2.04
N GLU A 228 -0.68 17.80 -1.75
CA GLU A 228 0.37 17.09 -2.46
C GLU A 228 -0.26 16.06 -3.39
N VAL A 229 0.37 15.82 -4.56
CA VAL A 229 0.02 14.66 -5.38
C VAL A 229 0.26 13.39 -4.56
N PRO A 230 -0.76 12.54 -4.35
CA PRO A 230 -0.62 11.31 -3.58
C PRO A 230 0.54 10.46 -4.06
N TRP A 231 1.38 9.98 -3.15
CA TRP A 231 2.49 9.12 -3.54
C TRP A 231 2.95 8.20 -2.41
N PHE A 232 3.66 7.15 -2.79
CA PHE A 232 4.31 6.19 -1.90
C PHE A 232 5.46 5.48 -2.63
N TRP A 233 6.13 4.57 -1.95
CA TRP A 233 7.18 3.75 -2.52
C TRP A 233 7.07 2.31 -2.03
N SER A 234 7.76 1.40 -2.71
CA SER A 234 7.93 0.01 -2.28
C SER A 234 9.31 -0.48 -2.68
N ASP A 235 9.96 -1.23 -1.80
CA ASP A 235 11.31 -1.76 -2.01
C ASP A 235 11.27 -3.27 -2.16
N GLN A 236 11.35 -3.76 -3.40
CA GLN A 236 11.23 -5.18 -3.70
C GLN A 236 12.48 -5.63 -4.45
N LEU A 237 13.26 -6.52 -3.83
CA LEU A 237 14.52 -7.02 -4.39
C LEU A 237 15.45 -5.82 -4.68
N ASP A 238 15.93 -5.68 -5.92
CA ASP A 238 16.74 -4.56 -6.39
C ASP A 238 15.90 -3.42 -7.04
N LEU A 239 14.57 -3.49 -7.00
CA LEU A 239 13.69 -2.43 -7.50
C LEU A 239 13.31 -1.44 -6.40
N LYS A 240 13.63 -0.16 -6.64
CA LYS A 240 13.11 0.98 -5.88
C LYS A 240 11.88 1.54 -6.59
N LEU A 241 10.70 1.06 -6.19
CA LEU A 241 9.44 1.47 -6.79
C LEU A 241 8.97 2.79 -6.20
N LYS A 242 8.53 3.72 -7.05
CA LYS A 242 7.87 4.96 -6.63
C LYS A 242 6.63 5.18 -7.47
N ILE A 243 5.52 5.46 -6.79
CA ILE A 243 4.20 5.63 -7.40
C ILE A 243 3.66 7.00 -6.99
N ALA A 244 3.18 7.80 -7.95
CA ALA A 244 2.47 9.04 -7.70
C ALA A 244 1.17 9.11 -8.50
N GLY A 245 0.16 9.78 -7.95
CA GLY A 245 -1.20 9.81 -8.48
C GLY A 245 -1.99 8.55 -8.13
N VAL A 246 -3.20 8.46 -8.69
CA VAL A 246 -4.08 7.30 -8.54
C VAL A 246 -4.33 6.71 -9.91
N VAL A 247 -4.02 5.42 -10.07
CA VAL A 247 -4.30 4.69 -11.30
C VAL A 247 -5.81 4.48 -11.40
N SER A 248 -6.44 5.05 -12.43
CA SER A 248 -7.88 4.95 -12.69
C SER A 248 -8.11 4.34 -14.07
N ALA A 249 -8.97 3.32 -14.17
CA ALA A 249 -9.39 2.78 -15.47
C ALA A 249 -10.65 3.50 -15.99
N PRO A 250 -10.78 3.69 -17.32
CA PRO A 250 -9.78 3.41 -18.35
C PRO A 250 -8.73 4.53 -18.44
N SER A 251 -7.46 4.16 -18.59
CA SER A 251 -6.35 5.08 -18.86
C SER A 251 -5.43 4.51 -19.92
N GLY A 252 -4.89 5.37 -20.79
CA GLY A 252 -3.75 5.01 -21.62
C GLY A 252 -2.49 4.86 -20.77
N THR A 253 -1.59 3.96 -21.18
CA THR A 253 -0.33 3.72 -20.47
C THR A 253 0.84 3.83 -21.44
N VAL A 254 1.84 4.63 -21.06
CA VAL A 254 3.09 4.81 -21.81
C VAL A 254 4.23 4.24 -21.00
N LEU A 255 4.89 3.22 -21.54
CA LEU A 255 6.15 2.71 -21.00
C LEU A 255 7.30 3.57 -21.52
N ARG A 256 8.15 4.03 -20.60
CA ARG A 256 9.41 4.73 -20.88
C ARG A 256 10.55 4.00 -20.17
N GLY A 257 11.57 3.61 -20.92
CA GLY A 257 12.67 2.78 -20.42
C GLY A 257 12.42 1.28 -20.61
N ASP A 258 13.16 0.45 -19.88
CA ASP A 258 13.17 -1.00 -20.10
C ASP A 258 12.99 -1.78 -18.78
N PRO A 259 11.86 -2.46 -18.58
CA PRO A 259 11.63 -3.31 -17.42
C PRO A 259 12.67 -4.42 -17.22
N ALA A 260 13.26 -4.96 -18.29
CA ALA A 260 14.28 -6.00 -18.18
C ALA A 260 15.56 -5.49 -17.51
N SER A 261 15.89 -4.21 -17.71
CA SER A 261 17.00 -3.54 -17.02
C SER A 261 16.69 -3.14 -15.56
N GLY A 262 15.44 -3.31 -15.11
CA GLY A 262 14.98 -2.83 -13.80
C GLY A 262 14.82 -1.30 -13.70
N ARG A 263 14.95 -0.56 -14.81
CA ARG A 263 14.82 0.90 -14.87
C ARG A 263 13.77 1.33 -15.88
N PHE A 264 12.60 1.74 -15.40
CA PHE A 264 11.47 2.12 -16.25
C PHE A 264 10.46 3.02 -15.51
N ALA A 265 9.56 3.63 -16.28
CA ALA A 265 8.36 4.29 -15.78
C ALA A 265 7.16 3.97 -16.67
N LEU A 266 6.01 3.78 -16.04
CA LEU A 266 4.70 3.66 -16.66
C LEU A 266 3.93 4.95 -16.34
N PHE A 267 3.69 5.77 -17.35
CA PHE A 267 2.87 6.97 -17.23
C PHE A 267 1.44 6.63 -17.63
N HIS A 268 0.49 6.93 -16.76
CA HIS A 268 -0.93 6.74 -16.99
C HIS A 268 -1.59 8.07 -17.34
N HIS A 269 -2.47 8.06 -18.33
CA HIS A 269 -3.11 9.27 -18.81
C HIS A 269 -4.55 9.07 -19.27
N VAL A 270 -5.31 10.16 -19.23
CA VAL A 270 -6.64 10.29 -19.85
C VAL A 270 -6.56 11.46 -20.82
N ASP A 271 -6.77 11.22 -22.11
CA ASP A 271 -6.67 12.23 -23.18
C ASP A 271 -5.37 13.07 -23.14
N GLY A 272 -4.24 12.37 -22.95
CA GLY A 272 -2.90 12.95 -22.84
C GLY A 272 -2.59 13.62 -21.49
N LYS A 273 -3.58 13.83 -20.61
CA LYS A 273 -3.35 14.38 -19.26
C LYS A 273 -2.85 13.29 -18.32
N ILE A 274 -1.67 13.47 -17.73
CA ILE A 274 -1.08 12.48 -16.82
C ILE A 274 -1.88 12.43 -15.50
N THR A 275 -2.29 11.22 -15.10
CA THR A 275 -3.06 10.96 -13.86
C THR A 275 -2.26 10.18 -12.82
N ALA A 276 -1.32 9.33 -13.26
CA ALA A 276 -0.42 8.60 -12.38
C ALA A 276 0.91 8.27 -13.06
N VAL A 277 1.94 7.99 -12.25
CA VAL A 277 3.21 7.42 -12.69
C VAL A 277 3.60 6.29 -11.74
N GLU A 278 3.97 5.15 -12.29
CA GLU A 278 4.57 4.02 -11.58
C GLU A 278 5.99 3.82 -12.12
N SER A 279 7.01 3.92 -11.28
CA SER A 279 8.40 3.89 -11.71
C SER A 279 9.24 2.91 -10.89
N ALA A 280 10.28 2.36 -11.49
CA ALA A 280 11.29 1.54 -10.83
C ALA A 280 12.67 2.07 -11.19
N ASN A 281 13.49 2.40 -10.19
CA ASN A 281 14.86 2.90 -10.36
C ASN A 281 15.01 4.12 -11.31
N SER A 282 13.93 4.88 -11.49
CA SER A 282 13.81 6.00 -12.44
C SER A 282 13.36 7.29 -11.72
N PRO A 283 14.22 7.90 -10.88
CA PRO A 283 13.84 9.05 -10.07
C PRO A 283 13.49 10.30 -10.89
N GLY A 284 14.11 10.48 -12.07
CA GLY A 284 13.82 11.60 -12.96
C GLY A 284 12.39 11.55 -13.52
N GLU A 285 12.00 10.37 -14.02
CA GLU A 285 10.66 10.08 -14.53
C GLU A 285 9.61 10.22 -13.43
N PHE A 286 9.88 9.73 -12.22
CA PHE A 286 9.01 9.91 -11.06
C PHE A 286 8.75 11.39 -10.76
N MET A 287 9.81 12.19 -10.66
CA MET A 287 9.69 13.62 -10.35
C MET A 287 8.96 14.39 -11.45
N ALA A 288 9.22 14.08 -12.72
CA ALA A 288 8.51 14.67 -13.83
C ALA A 288 7.02 14.28 -13.84
N GLY A 289 6.70 13.00 -13.65
CA GLY A 289 5.32 12.53 -13.57
C GLY A 289 4.55 13.20 -12.44
N LYS A 290 5.15 13.35 -11.25
CA LYS A 290 4.54 14.08 -10.14
C LYS A 290 4.27 15.55 -10.49
N LYS A 291 5.18 16.21 -11.20
CA LYS A 291 4.97 17.58 -11.69
C LYS A 291 3.84 17.65 -12.73
N PHE A 292 3.81 16.74 -13.69
CA PHE A 292 2.79 16.68 -14.73
C PHE A 292 1.39 16.48 -14.13
N ILE A 293 1.25 15.61 -13.13
CA ILE A 293 -0.01 15.40 -12.40
C ILE A 293 -0.43 16.69 -11.68
N ALA A 294 0.49 17.31 -10.94
CA ALA A 294 0.20 18.54 -10.19
C ALA A 294 -0.20 19.71 -11.09
N GLY A 295 0.45 19.86 -12.25
CA GLY A 295 0.17 20.90 -13.23
C GLY A 295 -1.00 20.58 -14.16
N GLY A 296 -1.51 19.34 -14.15
CA GLY A 296 -2.53 18.89 -15.09
C GLY A 296 -2.07 18.96 -16.55
N GLU A 297 -0.77 18.77 -16.79
CA GLU A 297 -0.14 18.91 -18.11
C GLU A 297 -0.65 17.84 -19.09
N ARG A 298 -0.84 18.22 -20.36
CA ARG A 298 -1.08 17.30 -21.46
C ARG A 298 0.24 16.96 -22.14
N ILE A 299 0.46 15.68 -22.39
CA ILE A 299 1.72 15.13 -22.91
C ILE A 299 1.45 14.37 -24.21
N ASP A 300 2.40 14.41 -25.14
CA ASP A 300 2.43 13.56 -26.34
C ASP A 300 2.92 12.15 -25.96
N PRO A 301 2.05 11.12 -26.03
CA PRO A 301 2.39 9.76 -25.63
C PRO A 301 3.55 9.14 -26.43
N THR A 302 3.65 9.49 -27.72
CA THR A 302 4.68 8.96 -28.62
C THR A 302 6.04 9.53 -28.23
N ARG A 303 6.11 10.83 -27.98
CA ARG A 303 7.34 11.50 -27.53
C ARG A 303 7.73 11.09 -26.11
N LEU A 304 6.75 10.82 -25.25
CA LEU A 304 6.99 10.35 -23.88
C LEU A 304 7.59 8.94 -23.84
N ALA A 305 7.19 8.07 -24.76
CA ALA A 305 7.73 6.71 -24.86
C ALA A 305 9.23 6.68 -25.16
N ASP A 306 9.72 7.63 -25.97
CA ASP A 306 11.11 7.70 -26.41
C ASP A 306 12.04 8.26 -25.30
N PRO A 307 12.92 7.42 -24.69
CA PRO A 307 13.84 7.86 -23.65
C PRO A 307 14.83 8.95 -24.09
N ALA A 308 15.08 9.12 -25.39
CA ALA A 308 15.96 10.15 -25.93
C ALA A 308 15.32 11.55 -25.93
N VAL A 309 13.98 11.64 -25.92
CA VAL A 309 13.27 12.93 -25.83
C VAL A 309 13.31 13.42 -24.39
N PRO A 310 13.80 14.64 -24.11
CA PRO A 310 13.73 15.22 -22.76
C PRO A 310 12.28 15.35 -22.28
N LEU A 311 11.99 14.99 -21.03
CA LEU A 311 10.63 14.97 -20.48
C LEU A 311 9.89 16.31 -20.65
N ARG A 312 10.57 17.45 -20.51
CA ARG A 312 9.98 18.79 -20.73
C ARG A 312 9.47 19.02 -22.16
N ASP A 313 10.06 18.35 -23.14
CA ASP A 313 9.73 18.50 -24.55
C ASP A 313 8.56 17.60 -24.97
N THR A 314 8.06 16.77 -24.04
CA THR A 314 6.88 15.91 -24.26
C THR A 314 5.57 16.65 -24.04
N VAL A 315 5.60 17.83 -23.40
CA VAL A 315 4.41 18.64 -23.07
C VAL A 315 3.82 19.26 -24.33
N ILE A 316 2.52 19.08 -24.52
CA ILE A 316 1.73 19.70 -25.59
C ILE A 316 1.24 21.06 -25.10
N LYS A 317 1.44 22.10 -25.91
CA LYS A 317 0.89 23.45 -25.66
C LYS A 317 -0.56 23.55 -26.15
#